data_AF-A0A1W9Q6D8-F1
#
_entry.id   AF-A0A1W9Q6D8-F1
#
_cell.length_a   1.000
_cell.length_b   1.000
_cell.length_c   1.000
_cell.angle_alpha   90.00
_cell.angle_beta   90.00
_cell.angle_gamma   90.00
#
_symmetry.space_group_name_H-M   'P 1'
#
loop_
_entity.id
_entity.type
_entity.pdbx_description
1 polymer ?
#
loop_
_entity_poly.entity_id
_entity_poly.type
_entity_poly.pdbx_seq_one_letter_code
_entity_poly.pdbx_strand_id
1 'polypeptide(L)'
;QKLLDAMEKAGASFESIFVDTSVMNGPATAFCSIANRMIKEKWGFPTASAPSNGSYMWKQARDLWGFKGWSAADAGLESLAAFMYHDMIFSGPMAGASRIFPAVAIADAFAATAAFAETKQLPEIETHPLNKLFSDFVGQLSGM
;
A
#
# COMPACT_ATOMS: atom_id res chain seq x y z
N GLN A 1 -11.88 -14.08 -10.32
CA GLN A 1 -12.92 -14.82 -11.08
C GLN A 1 -13.70 -15.78 -10.21
N LYS A 2 -13.15 -16.91 -9.73
CA LYS A 2 -13.91 -17.91 -8.96
C LYS A 2 -14.74 -17.34 -7.79
N LEU A 3 -14.20 -16.35 -7.06
CA LEU A 3 -14.94 -15.66 -5.98
C LEU A 3 -16.12 -14.85 -6.52
N LEU A 4 -15.97 -14.16 -7.66
CA LEU A 4 -17.05 -13.43 -8.33
C LEU A 4 -18.13 -14.39 -8.83
N ASP A 5 -17.73 -15.49 -9.46
CA ASP A 5 -18.67 -16.53 -9.92
C ASP A 5 -19.43 -17.15 -8.74
N ALA A 6 -18.80 -17.26 -7.57
CA ALA A 6 -19.44 -17.75 -6.35
C ALA A 6 -20.43 -16.71 -5.78
N MET A 7 -20.09 -15.42 -5.82
CA MET A 7 -21.01 -14.34 -5.43
C MET A 7 -22.27 -14.36 -6.31
N GLU A 8 -22.10 -14.45 -7.63
CA GLU A 8 -23.20 -14.54 -8.60
C GLU A 8 -24.10 -15.76 -8.32
N LYS A 9 -23.49 -16.94 -8.14
CA LYS A 9 -24.24 -18.17 -7.80
C LYS A 9 -25.02 -18.07 -6.49
N ALA A 10 -24.49 -17.32 -5.52
CA ALA A 10 -25.15 -17.08 -4.24
C ALA A 10 -26.22 -15.98 -4.32
N GLY A 11 -26.38 -15.31 -5.46
CA GLY A 11 -27.24 -14.13 -5.59
C GLY A 11 -26.74 -12.93 -4.79
N ALA A 12 -25.46 -12.91 -4.42
CA ALA A 12 -24.85 -11.82 -3.68
C ALA A 12 -24.50 -10.67 -4.63
N SER A 13 -24.99 -9.47 -4.30
CA SER A 13 -24.69 -8.24 -5.02
C SER A 13 -24.08 -7.24 -4.04
N PHE A 14 -22.98 -6.63 -4.45
CA PHE A 14 -22.27 -5.61 -3.68
C PHE A 14 -22.14 -4.36 -4.54
N GLU A 15 -22.43 -3.20 -3.95
CA GLU A 15 -22.22 -1.91 -4.62
C GLU A 15 -20.75 -1.65 -4.93
N SER A 16 -19.86 -2.10 -4.03
CA SER A 16 -18.42 -1.96 -4.17
C SER A 16 -17.70 -3.25 -3.79
N ILE A 17 -16.60 -3.52 -4.48
CA ILE A 17 -15.73 -4.66 -4.22
C ILE A 17 -14.33 -4.13 -3.98
N PHE A 18 -13.73 -4.63 -2.92
CA PHE A 18 -12.34 -4.38 -2.56
C PHE A 18 -11.65 -5.73 -2.40
N VAL A 19 -10.47 -5.93 -2.99
CA VAL A 19 -9.79 -7.24 -3.01
C VAL A 19 -8.56 -7.25 -2.12
N ASP A 20 -8.55 -8.11 -1.11
CA ASP A 20 -7.38 -8.40 -0.27
C ASP A 20 -6.59 -9.58 -0.84
N THR A 21 -5.34 -9.34 -1.25
CA THR A 21 -4.40 -10.41 -1.63
C THR A 21 -3.60 -10.87 -0.40
N SER A 22 -4.04 -11.99 0.17
CA SER A 22 -3.52 -12.52 1.45
C SER A 22 -1.98 -12.64 1.52
N VAL A 23 -1.38 -12.07 2.56
CA VAL A 23 0.08 -12.13 2.84
C VAL A 23 0.42 -13.34 3.72
N MET A 24 1.48 -14.08 3.36
CA MET A 24 1.99 -15.21 4.15
C MET A 24 3.18 -14.87 5.05
N ASN A 25 4.09 -14.01 4.58
CA ASN A 25 5.27 -13.52 5.29
C ASN A 25 5.73 -12.18 4.69
N GLY A 26 6.71 -11.52 5.30
CA GLY A 26 7.17 -10.19 4.85
C GLY A 26 7.55 -10.13 3.37
N PRO A 27 8.54 -10.91 2.89
CA PRO A 27 8.93 -10.90 1.48
C PRO A 27 7.80 -11.30 0.51
N ALA A 28 6.89 -12.19 0.92
CA ALA A 28 5.78 -12.63 0.10
C ALA A 28 4.76 -11.52 -0.20
N THR A 29 4.79 -10.39 0.52
CA THR A 29 4.00 -9.18 0.16
C THR A 29 4.28 -8.72 -1.28
N ALA A 30 5.48 -8.96 -1.82
CA ALA A 30 5.77 -8.65 -3.22
C ALA A 30 4.84 -9.42 -4.19
N PHE A 31 4.49 -10.67 -3.89
CA PHE A 31 3.53 -11.43 -4.70
C PHE A 31 2.12 -10.85 -4.60
N CYS A 32 1.74 -10.34 -3.43
CA CYS A 32 0.49 -9.60 -3.24
C CYS A 32 0.47 -8.34 -4.12
N SER A 33 1.55 -7.55 -4.14
CA SER A 33 1.67 -6.38 -5.02
C SER A 33 1.51 -6.72 -6.51
N ILE A 34 2.13 -7.82 -6.97
CA ILE A 34 1.98 -8.24 -8.38
C ILE A 34 0.57 -8.75 -8.66
N ALA A 35 -0.03 -9.50 -7.74
CA ALA A 35 -1.42 -9.94 -7.86
C ALA A 35 -2.38 -8.74 -7.90
N ASN A 36 -2.13 -7.71 -7.08
CA ASN A 36 -2.90 -6.46 -7.06
C ASN A 36 -2.84 -5.75 -8.41
N ARG A 37 -1.64 -5.63 -9.01
CA ARG A 37 -1.50 -5.10 -10.38
C ARG A 37 -2.36 -5.89 -11.37
N MET A 38 -2.26 -7.22 -11.36
CA MET A 38 -3.04 -8.07 -12.27
C MET A 38 -4.55 -7.94 -12.05
N ILE A 39 -4.98 -7.78 -10.80
CA ILE A 39 -6.40 -7.58 -10.45
C ILE A 39 -6.91 -6.24 -10.97
N LYS A 40 -6.13 -5.17 -10.75
CA LYS A 40 -6.41 -3.83 -11.25
C LYS A 40 -6.48 -3.81 -12.78
N GLU A 41 -5.48 -4.36 -13.46
CA GLU A 41 -5.43 -4.43 -14.93
C GLU A 41 -6.64 -5.18 -15.52
N LYS A 42 -7.13 -6.23 -14.83
CA LYS A 42 -8.22 -7.07 -15.35
C LYS A 42 -9.63 -6.60 -14.98
N TRP A 43 -9.83 -6.18 -13.73
CA TRP A 43 -11.17 -5.88 -13.20
C TRP A 43 -11.33 -4.43 -12.74
N GLY A 44 -10.24 -3.67 -12.62
CA GLY A 44 -10.29 -2.29 -12.11
C GLY A 44 -10.61 -2.18 -10.61
N PHE A 45 -10.64 -3.30 -9.88
CA PHE A 45 -10.94 -3.26 -8.45
C PHE A 45 -9.81 -2.62 -7.65
N PRO A 46 -10.14 -1.86 -6.60
CA PRO A 46 -9.15 -1.47 -5.61
C PRO A 46 -8.68 -2.70 -4.82
N THR A 47 -7.42 -2.68 -4.42
CA THR A 47 -6.71 -3.83 -3.87
C THR A 47 -5.90 -3.47 -2.63
N ALA A 48 -5.85 -4.37 -1.66
CA ALA A 48 -5.01 -4.28 -0.46
C ALA A 48 -4.27 -5.58 -0.23
N SER A 49 -3.50 -5.55 0.85
CA SER A 49 -3.13 -6.72 1.60
C SER A 49 -2.88 -6.32 3.07
N ALA A 50 -2.42 -7.27 3.87
CA ALA A 50 -2.02 -7.07 5.27
C ALA A 50 -0.52 -7.37 5.46
N PRO A 51 0.41 -6.50 5.04
CA PRO A 51 1.85 -6.75 5.18
C PRO A 51 2.28 -6.88 6.64
N SER A 52 1.54 -6.23 7.56
CA SER A 52 1.65 -6.41 9.01
C SER A 52 1.60 -7.89 9.45
N ASN A 53 0.85 -8.77 8.78
CA ASN A 53 0.88 -10.20 9.08
C ASN A 53 2.30 -10.77 8.86
N GLY A 54 2.99 -10.32 7.83
CA GLY A 54 4.35 -10.74 7.53
C GLY A 54 5.39 -10.20 8.52
N SER A 55 5.32 -8.92 8.86
CA SER A 55 6.27 -8.29 9.79
C SER A 55 6.11 -8.78 11.22
N TYR A 56 4.88 -9.02 11.70
CA TYR A 56 4.63 -9.54 13.05
C TYR A 56 5.00 -11.01 13.20
N MET A 57 4.93 -11.79 12.11
CA MET A 57 5.38 -13.18 12.09
C MET A 57 6.91 -13.30 12.11
N TRP A 58 7.64 -12.27 11.68
CA TRP A 58 9.10 -12.25 11.69
C TRP A 58 9.67 -11.90 13.08
N LYS A 59 9.42 -12.77 14.06
CA LYS A 59 9.84 -12.58 15.45
C LYS A 59 11.34 -12.40 15.61
N GLN A 60 12.13 -13.09 14.77
CA GLN A 60 13.60 -13.04 14.78
C GLN A 60 14.16 -11.63 14.55
N ALA A 61 13.45 -10.75 13.83
CA ALA A 61 13.90 -9.38 13.63
C ALA A 61 13.98 -8.59 14.96
N ARG A 62 13.15 -8.94 15.95
CA ARG A 62 13.25 -8.34 17.29
C ARG A 62 14.46 -8.84 18.07
N ASP A 63 14.83 -10.11 17.89
CA ASP A 63 16.02 -10.67 18.54
C ASP A 63 17.30 -10.07 17.94
N LEU A 64 17.32 -9.87 16.62
CA LEU A 64 18.48 -9.33 15.90
C LEU A 64 18.67 -7.83 16.10
N TRP A 65 17.58 -7.04 16.08
CA TRP A 65 17.67 -5.57 16.01
C TRP A 65 16.78 -4.84 17.02
N GLY A 66 16.19 -5.56 17.97
CA GLY A 66 15.28 -4.99 18.96
C GLY A 66 14.01 -4.41 18.36
N PHE A 67 13.26 -3.70 19.20
CA PHE A 67 12.00 -3.09 18.79
C PHE A 67 12.17 -2.02 17.71
N LYS A 68 13.24 -1.22 17.77
CA LYS A 68 13.50 -0.16 16.77
C LYS A 68 13.79 -0.74 15.39
N GLY A 69 14.64 -1.76 15.30
CA GLY A 69 14.94 -2.39 14.02
C GLY A 69 13.75 -3.13 13.44
N TRP A 70 13.00 -3.87 14.27
CA TRP A 70 11.74 -4.48 13.83
C TRP A 70 10.71 -3.43 13.37
N SER A 71 10.57 -2.32 14.10
CA SER A 71 9.66 -1.22 13.72
C SER A 71 10.06 -0.58 12.39
N ALA A 72 11.35 -0.46 12.11
CA ALA A 72 11.84 0.03 10.83
C ALA A 72 11.57 -0.98 9.70
N ALA A 73 11.73 -2.28 9.95
CA ALA A 73 11.40 -3.32 8.98
C ALA A 73 9.89 -3.37 8.68
N ASP A 74 9.05 -3.24 9.71
CA ASP A 74 7.58 -3.13 9.59
C ASP A 74 7.19 -1.91 8.74
N ALA A 75 7.69 -0.72 9.11
CA ALA A 75 7.43 0.51 8.36
C ALA A 75 7.91 0.42 6.89
N GLY A 76 9.11 -0.13 6.65
CA GLY A 76 9.64 -0.30 5.31
C GLY A 76 8.82 -1.28 4.46
N LEU A 77 8.31 -2.36 5.06
CA LEU A 77 7.44 -3.30 4.36
C LEU A 77 6.11 -2.64 3.96
N GLU A 78 5.50 -1.86 4.85
CA GLU A 78 4.28 -1.10 4.55
C GLU A 78 4.51 -0.01 3.50
N SER A 79 5.67 0.67 3.51
CA SER A 79 6.05 1.62 2.45
C SER A 79 6.17 0.95 1.08
N LEU A 80 6.79 -0.23 1.01
CA LEU A 80 6.91 -0.99 -0.24
C LEU A 80 5.54 -1.42 -0.76
N ALA A 81 4.65 -1.87 0.12
CA ALA A 81 3.28 -2.22 -0.25
C ALA A 81 2.53 -1.00 -0.79
N ALA A 82 2.58 0.14 -0.09
CA ALA A 82 1.93 1.39 -0.50
C ALA A 82 2.41 1.86 -1.88
N PHE A 83 3.72 1.81 -2.13
CA PHE A 83 4.29 2.15 -3.42
C PHE A 83 3.87 1.17 -4.53
N MET A 84 3.72 -0.11 -4.21
CA MET A 84 3.46 -1.17 -5.18
C MET A 84 2.01 -1.64 -5.19
N TYR A 85 1.18 -0.94 -5.98
CA TYR A 85 -0.17 -1.35 -6.40
C TYR A 85 -1.19 -1.62 -5.27
N HIS A 86 -0.94 -1.17 -4.04
CA HIS A 86 -1.94 -1.21 -2.97
C HIS A 86 -2.69 0.12 -2.89
N ASP A 87 -4.02 0.09 -2.87
CA ASP A 87 -4.86 1.27 -2.59
C ASP A 87 -5.16 1.43 -1.10
N MET A 88 -5.02 0.34 -0.35
CA MET A 88 -5.22 0.30 1.10
C MET A 88 -4.27 -0.72 1.71
N ILE A 89 -3.96 -0.52 2.99
CA ILE A 89 -3.12 -1.39 3.81
C ILE A 89 -3.83 -1.72 5.10
N PHE A 90 -3.92 -3.01 5.45
CA PHE A 90 -4.28 -3.44 6.79
C PHE A 90 -3.03 -3.40 7.70
N SER A 91 -2.83 -2.25 8.35
CA SER A 91 -1.59 -1.90 9.10
C SER A 91 -1.40 -2.64 10.43
N GLY A 92 -2.30 -3.57 10.77
CA GLY A 92 -2.25 -4.34 12.00
C GLY A 92 -2.63 -3.51 13.24
N PRO A 93 -2.05 -3.79 14.41
CA PRO A 93 -2.39 -3.11 15.66
C PRO A 93 -2.23 -1.59 15.59
N MET A 94 -3.25 -0.86 16.05
CA MET A 94 -3.30 0.60 16.04
C MET A 94 -2.13 1.27 16.80
N ALA A 95 -1.53 0.56 17.76
CA ALA A 95 -0.31 1.01 18.45
C ALA A 95 0.90 1.20 17.51
N GLY A 96 0.86 0.63 16.29
CA GLY A 96 1.85 0.86 15.25
C GLY A 96 1.60 2.07 14.35
N ALA A 97 0.45 2.74 14.47
CA ALA A 97 0.09 3.83 13.58
C ALA A 97 1.17 4.93 13.50
N SER A 98 1.79 5.30 14.63
CA SER A 98 2.81 6.37 14.67
C SER A 98 4.06 6.07 13.84
N ARG A 99 4.37 4.80 13.56
CA ARG A 99 5.46 4.41 12.65
C ARG A 99 4.97 4.15 11.22
N ILE A 100 3.74 3.68 11.05
CA ILE A 100 3.22 3.30 9.72
C ILE A 100 2.72 4.50 8.92
N PHE A 101 1.98 5.43 9.53
CA PHE A 101 1.45 6.62 8.84
C PHE A 101 2.54 7.43 8.12
N PRO A 102 3.66 7.84 8.76
CA PRO A 102 4.70 8.58 8.06
C PRO A 102 5.37 7.75 6.95
N ALA A 103 5.51 6.43 7.14
CA ALA A 103 6.11 5.52 6.18
C ALA A 103 5.25 5.36 4.91
N VAL A 104 3.93 5.25 5.07
CA VAL A 104 2.99 5.22 3.95
C VAL A 104 2.88 6.59 3.28
N ALA A 105 2.83 7.68 4.05
CA ALA A 105 2.74 9.03 3.49
C ALA A 105 3.93 9.38 2.58
N ILE A 106 5.16 9.03 2.98
CA ILE A 106 6.32 9.25 2.12
C ILE A 106 6.33 8.34 0.88
N ALA A 107 5.88 7.09 1.02
CA ALA A 107 5.80 6.15 -0.10
C ALA A 107 4.76 6.58 -1.14
N ASP A 108 3.62 7.10 -0.70
CA ASP A 108 2.55 7.62 -1.56
C ASP A 108 2.99 8.91 -2.28
N ALA A 109 3.70 9.80 -1.57
CA ALA A 109 4.32 10.98 -2.18
C ALA A 109 5.39 10.60 -3.23
N PHE A 110 6.19 9.57 -2.94
CA PHE A 110 7.17 9.02 -3.87
C PHE A 110 6.49 8.41 -5.10
N ALA A 111 5.41 7.64 -4.90
CA ALA A 111 4.63 7.03 -5.98
C ALA A 111 4.05 8.09 -6.92
N ALA A 112 3.43 9.14 -6.38
CA ALA A 112 2.93 10.26 -7.17
C ALA A 112 4.03 10.98 -7.96
N THR A 113 5.22 11.14 -7.37
CA THR A 113 6.37 11.74 -8.07
C THR A 113 6.87 10.84 -9.20
N ALA A 114 6.93 9.52 -8.98
CA ALA A 114 7.28 8.55 -10.01
C ALA A 114 6.26 8.57 -11.16
N ALA A 115 4.97 8.62 -10.84
CA ALA A 115 3.91 8.76 -11.83
C ALA A 115 4.05 10.06 -12.64
N PHE A 116 4.33 11.20 -11.98
CA PHE A 116 4.57 12.47 -12.66
C PHE A 116 5.72 12.39 -13.67
N ALA A 117 6.79 11.62 -13.39
CA ALA A 117 7.89 11.47 -14.34
C ALA A 117 7.43 10.88 -15.69
N GLU A 118 6.42 10.02 -15.68
CA GLU A 118 5.86 9.36 -16.86
C GLU A 118 4.67 10.12 -17.47
N THR A 119 3.82 10.72 -16.64
CA THR A 119 2.53 11.28 -17.07
C THR A 119 2.49 12.80 -17.10
N LYS A 120 3.42 13.47 -16.42
CA LYS A 120 3.40 14.93 -16.14
C LYS A 120 2.16 15.41 -15.39
N GLN A 121 1.49 14.50 -14.68
CA GLN A 121 0.31 14.80 -13.88
C GLN A 121 0.65 14.74 -12.39
N LEU A 122 0.20 15.76 -11.66
CA LEU A 122 0.25 15.80 -10.20
C LEU A 122 -1.09 15.31 -9.62
N PRO A 123 -1.12 14.81 -8.37
CA PRO A 123 -2.36 14.42 -7.73
C PRO A 123 -3.33 15.61 -7.63
N GLU A 124 -4.60 15.40 -7.99
CA GLU A 124 -5.62 16.47 -7.96
C GLU A 124 -6.07 16.83 -6.54
N ILE A 125 -5.97 15.87 -5.60
CA ILE A 125 -6.47 16.03 -4.24
C ILE A 125 -5.47 16.83 -3.41
N GLU A 126 -5.88 17.96 -2.85
CA GLU A 126 -5.05 18.84 -2.01
C GLU A 126 -4.48 18.10 -0.78
N THR A 127 -5.25 17.17 -0.23
CA THR A 127 -4.85 16.38 0.95
C THR A 127 -3.93 15.21 0.63
N HIS A 128 -3.58 14.97 -0.64
CA HIS A 128 -2.62 13.94 -1.03
C HIS A 128 -1.26 14.18 -0.32
N PRO A 129 -0.56 13.14 0.18
CA PRO A 129 0.70 13.32 0.92
C PRO A 129 1.75 14.18 0.22
N LEU A 130 1.93 13.99 -1.10
CA LEU A 130 2.80 14.85 -1.91
C LEU A 130 2.42 16.35 -1.81
N ASN A 131 1.15 16.68 -2.07
CA ASN A 131 0.65 18.05 -2.09
C ASN A 131 0.70 18.69 -0.69
N LYS A 132 0.29 17.93 0.33
CA LYS A 132 0.15 18.43 1.70
C LYS A 132 1.47 18.57 2.45
N LEU A 133 2.42 17.66 2.23
CA LEU A 133 3.68 17.60 3.01
C LEU A 133 4.86 18.20 2.26
N PHE A 134 4.78 18.33 0.93
CA PHE A 134 5.88 18.78 0.07
C PHE A 134 5.43 19.84 -0.95
N SER A 135 4.56 20.77 -0.53
CA SER A 135 3.97 21.81 -1.41
C SER A 135 5.01 22.61 -2.20
N ASP A 136 6.15 22.94 -1.60
CA ASP A 136 7.21 23.69 -2.27
C ASP A 136 7.82 22.89 -3.44
N PHE A 137 7.98 21.58 -3.27
CA PHE A 137 8.46 20.68 -4.32
C PHE A 137 7.41 20.52 -5.43
N VAL A 138 6.13 20.43 -5.08
CA VAL A 138 5.03 20.42 -6.06
C VAL A 138 5.00 21.69 -6.91
N GLY A 139 5.29 22.85 -6.30
CA GLY A 139 5.45 24.12 -7.01
C GLY A 139 6.59 24.09 -8.04
N GLN A 140 7.69 23.41 -7.73
CA GLN A 140 8.81 23.21 -8.66
C GLN A 140 8.43 22.29 -9.83
N LEU A 141 7.73 21.18 -9.54
CA LEU A 141 7.29 20.23 -10.56
C LEU A 141 6.26 20.82 -11.53
N SER A 142 5.33 21.65 -11.03
CA SER A 142 4.32 22.32 -11.87
C SER A 142 4.92 23.26 -12.92
N GLY A 143 6.18 23.68 -12.71
CA GLY A 143 6.92 24.53 -13.66
C GLY A 143 7.73 23.76 -14.71
N MET A 144 7.74 22.42 -14.67
CA MET A 144 8.49 21.53 -15.59
C MET A 144 7.59 20.97 -16.69
#